data_AF-A0A925ZAD8-F1
#
_entry.id   AF-A0A925ZAD8-F1
#
_cell.length_a   1.000
_cell.length_b   1.000
_cell.length_c   1.000
_cell.angle_alpha   90.00
_cell.angle_beta   90.00
_cell.angle_gamma   90.00
#
_symmetry.space_group_name_H-M   'P 1'
#
loop_
_entity.id
_entity.type
_entity.pdbx_description
1 polymer ?
#
loop_
_entity_poly.entity_id
_entity_poly.type
_entity_poly.pdbx_seq_one_letter_code
_entity_poly.pdbx_strand_id
1 'polypeptide(L)'
;INRDKAFLEIKRLIKKGAIKSNGIGSGTYYVLNYEVNDVPPKITTQDNDTPPKITTQDNDAPPKINTQDEGENRLQEILIFCKSSKSKKEIADYLGLKNLNHFEKMYLKPLLDEKKLIMTIPEKPTSRNQKYITSTIM
;
A
#
# COMPACT_ATOMS: atom_id res chain seq x y z
N ILE A 1 7.38 -31.58 11.82
CA ILE A 1 6.35 -31.37 10.78
C ILE A 1 6.79 -32.11 9.53
N ASN A 2 6.01 -33.10 9.06
CA ASN A 2 6.31 -33.77 7.81
C ASN A 2 6.00 -32.80 6.65
N ARG A 3 7.01 -32.48 5.84
CA ARG A 3 6.90 -31.50 4.75
C ARG A 3 5.85 -31.91 3.71
N ASP A 4 5.70 -33.20 3.45
CA ASP A 4 4.72 -33.71 2.50
C ASP A 4 3.28 -33.50 2.98
N LYS A 5 3.06 -33.67 4.29
CA LYS A 5 1.74 -33.39 4.90
C LYS A 5 1.39 -31.90 4.84
N ALA A 6 2.36 -31.02 5.10
CA ALA A 6 2.15 -29.58 5.02
C ALA A 6 1.80 -29.13 3.59
N PHE A 7 2.51 -29.67 2.59
CA PHE A 7 2.25 -29.34 1.19
C PHE A 7 0.89 -29.84 0.69
N LEU A 8 0.48 -31.04 1.13
CA LEU A 8 -0.82 -31.59 0.80
C LEU A 8 -1.96 -30.76 1.40
N GLU A 9 -1.78 -30.26 2.61
CA GLU A 9 -2.78 -29.42 3.27
C GLU A 9 -2.92 -28.05 2.60
N ILE A 10 -1.80 -27.43 2.19
CA ILE A 10 -1.82 -26.19 1.42
C ILE A 10 -2.56 -26.40 0.09
N LYS A 11 -2.29 -27.49 -0.64
CA LYS A 11 -3.02 -27.82 -1.88
C LYS A 11 -4.51 -28.00 -1.64
N ARG A 12 -4.89 -28.66 -0.53
CA ARG A 12 -6.29 -28.84 -0.13
C ARG A 12 -6.98 -27.50 0.12
N LEU A 13 -6.33 -26.58 0.83
CA LEU A 13 -6.87 -25.26 1.15
C LEU A 13 -7.02 -24.36 -0.10
N ILE A 14 -6.08 -24.44 -1.04
CA ILE A 14 -6.20 -23.76 -2.35
C ILE A 14 -7.38 -24.33 -3.13
N LYS A 15 -7.52 -25.67 -3.19
CA LYS A 15 -8.65 -26.33 -3.87
C LYS A 15 -10.00 -25.98 -3.23
N LYS A 16 -10.03 -25.73 -1.93
CA LYS A 16 -11.21 -25.28 -1.17
C LYS A 16 -11.47 -23.77 -1.29
N GLY A 17 -10.63 -23.01 -1.98
CA GLY A 17 -10.77 -21.56 -2.13
C GLY A 17 -10.51 -20.76 -0.85
N ALA A 18 -10.02 -21.39 0.23
CA ALA A 18 -9.77 -20.74 1.52
C ALA A 18 -8.50 -19.87 1.51
N ILE A 19 -7.54 -20.21 0.64
CA ILE A 19 -6.32 -19.43 0.45
C ILE A 19 -6.02 -19.29 -1.04
N LYS A 20 -5.34 -18.19 -1.41
CA LYS A 20 -4.82 -17.94 -2.76
C LYS A 20 -3.30 -17.81 -2.71
N SER A 21 -2.61 -18.48 -3.63
CA SER A 21 -1.16 -18.37 -3.76
C SER A 21 -0.79 -17.16 -4.62
N ASN A 22 0.15 -16.35 -4.14
CA ASN A 22 0.70 -15.21 -4.86
C ASN A 22 2.21 -15.40 -5.05
N GLY A 23 2.67 -15.24 -6.30
CA GLY A 23 4.08 -15.42 -6.68
C GLY A 23 4.35 -16.69 -7.49
N ILE A 24 5.57 -16.81 -8.00
CA ILE A 24 6.05 -17.96 -8.80
C ILE A 24 7.40 -18.37 -8.20
N GLY A 25 7.53 -19.64 -7.78
CA GLY A 25 8.78 -20.19 -7.23
C GLY A 25 8.99 -19.93 -5.73
N SER A 26 10.24 -19.69 -5.31
CA SER A 26 10.67 -19.66 -3.90
C SER A 26 10.09 -18.50 -3.07
N GLY A 27 9.51 -17.48 -3.71
CA GLY A 27 8.87 -16.33 -3.06
C GLY A 27 7.35 -16.42 -2.97
N THR A 28 6.77 -17.63 -3.09
CA THR A 28 5.31 -17.82 -3.04
C THR A 28 4.81 -17.66 -1.61
N TYR A 29 3.83 -16.78 -1.42
CA TYR A 29 3.11 -16.62 -0.15
C TYR A 29 1.61 -16.84 -0.36
N TYR A 30 0.88 -17.14 0.72
CA TYR A 30 -0.54 -17.44 0.67
C TYR A 30 -1.33 -16.35 1.40
N VAL A 31 -2.41 -15.90 0.77
CA VAL A 31 -3.35 -14.94 1.36
C VAL A 31 -4.64 -15.67 1.68
N LEU A 32 -5.19 -15.44 2.87
CA LEU A 32 -6.47 -15.99 3.29
C LEU A 32 -7.59 -15.28 2.53
N ASN A 33 -8.46 -16.08 1.91
CA ASN A 33 -9.65 -15.59 1.25
C ASN A 33 -10.78 -15.59 2.28
N TYR A 34 -10.81 -14.56 3.12
CA TYR A 34 -11.95 -14.33 4.00
C TYR A 34 -13.07 -13.73 3.14
N GLU A 35 -14.03 -14.56 2.75
CA GLU A 35 -15.36 -14.04 2.44
C GLU A 35 -15.90 -13.50 3.76
N VAL A 36 -15.98 -12.16 3.85
CA VAL A 36 -16.68 -11.49 4.95
C VAL A 36 -18.17 -11.75 4.75
N ASN A 37 -18.60 -12.95 5.12
CA ASN A 37 -20.00 -13.24 5.35
C ASN A 37 -20.30 -12.74 6.76
N ASP A 38 -21.08 -11.66 6.83
CA ASP A 38 -21.52 -10.89 8.00
C ASP A 38 -21.66 -11.65 9.33
N VAL A 39 -20.57 -11.83 10.09
CA VAL A 39 -20.60 -11.84 11.57
C VAL A 39 -19.23 -11.38 12.09
N PRO A 40 -19.09 -10.22 12.74
CA PRO A 40 -17.87 -9.87 13.46
C PRO A 40 -17.74 -10.77 14.70
N PRO A 41 -16.68 -11.59 14.84
CA PRO A 41 -16.40 -12.24 16.11
C PRO A 41 -15.94 -11.18 17.12
N LYS A 42 -16.85 -10.83 18.02
CA LYS A 42 -16.61 -10.06 19.25
C LYS A 42 -15.38 -10.60 19.96
N ILE A 43 -14.29 -9.84 19.98
CA ILE A 43 -13.22 -10.00 20.96
C ILE A 43 -13.40 -8.87 21.96
N THR A 44 -14.07 -9.17 23.06
CA THR A 44 -14.21 -8.27 24.21
C THR A 44 -12.92 -8.34 25.02
N THR A 45 -12.17 -7.24 25.06
CA THR A 45 -11.42 -6.89 26.26
C THR A 45 -11.77 -5.43 26.54
N GLN A 46 -12.67 -5.26 27.51
CA GLN A 46 -12.95 -3.98 28.14
C GLN A 46 -11.99 -3.84 29.31
N ASP A 47 -11.17 -2.79 29.29
CA ASP A 47 -10.84 -2.03 30.49
C ASP A 47 -10.88 -0.55 30.11
N ASN A 48 -11.42 0.22 31.04
CA ASN A 48 -12.17 1.45 30.86
C ASN A 48 -11.28 2.70 30.90
N ASP A 49 -11.57 3.71 30.07
CA ASP A 49 -12.02 5.03 30.56
C ASP A 49 -12.48 5.96 29.43
N THR A 50 -13.34 6.90 29.79
CA THR A 50 -14.36 7.63 28.98
C THR A 50 -13.84 9.08 28.69
N PRO A 51 -14.52 10.00 27.97
CA PRO A 51 -14.96 10.08 26.57
C PRO A 51 -14.47 11.40 25.85
N PRO A 52 -15.15 11.97 24.82
CA PRO A 52 -14.55 12.45 23.57
C PRO A 52 -14.11 13.93 23.57
N LYS A 53 -13.22 14.33 22.64
CA LYS A 53 -13.18 15.75 22.21
C LYS A 53 -12.88 15.88 20.72
N ILE A 54 -13.95 16.16 19.98
CA ILE A 54 -13.95 16.66 18.60
C ILE A 54 -13.48 18.12 18.63
N THR A 55 -12.55 18.40 17.72
CA THR A 55 -12.24 19.64 17.00
C THR A 55 -12.69 21.00 17.58
N THR A 56 -11.72 21.88 17.81
CA THR A 56 -11.91 23.33 17.64
C THR A 56 -10.74 23.89 16.85
N GLN A 57 -11.08 24.87 16.02
CA GLN A 57 -10.38 25.40 14.85
C GLN A 57 -9.12 26.24 15.18
N ASP A 58 -8.35 26.45 14.11
CA ASP A 58 -7.49 27.60 13.80
C ASP A 58 -5.98 27.59 14.16
N ASN A 59 -5.23 27.96 13.11
CA ASN A 59 -3.95 28.65 13.05
C ASN A 59 -2.65 27.85 12.83
N ASP A 60 -2.00 28.28 11.74
CA ASP A 60 -0.57 28.28 11.40
C ASP A 60 0.46 27.60 12.33
N ALA A 61 1.42 26.96 11.66
CA ALA A 61 2.72 26.47 12.14
C ALA A 61 2.79 24.97 12.53
N PRO A 62 3.96 24.35 12.35
CA PRO A 62 4.14 23.04 11.72
C PRO A 62 3.87 21.88 12.68
N PRO A 63 3.13 20.83 12.30
CA PRO A 63 2.82 19.78 13.25
C PRO A 63 3.96 18.76 13.33
N LYS A 64 4.25 18.43 14.59
CA LYS A 64 5.28 17.50 15.06
C LYS A 64 4.91 16.06 14.70
N ILE A 65 5.91 15.40 14.17
CA ILE A 65 5.97 14.00 13.74
C ILE A 65 5.78 12.99 14.88
N ASN A 66 4.67 12.26 14.85
CA ASN A 66 4.45 11.01 15.58
C ASN A 66 4.56 9.86 14.56
N THR A 67 5.15 8.74 14.95
CA THR A 67 5.69 7.61 14.15
C THR A 67 4.80 6.95 13.05
N GLN A 68 3.63 7.49 12.73
CA GLN A 68 2.84 7.24 11.50
C GLN A 68 3.18 8.22 10.36
N ASP A 69 3.92 9.29 10.67
CA ASP A 69 4.26 10.41 9.79
C ASP A 69 5.22 10.07 8.64
N GLU A 70 6.12 9.10 8.79
CA GLU A 70 7.16 8.88 7.76
C GLU A 70 6.58 8.41 6.41
N GLY A 71 5.51 7.60 6.44
CA GLY A 71 4.85 7.13 5.24
C GLY A 71 4.14 8.26 4.50
N GLU A 72 3.40 9.08 5.24
CA GLU A 72 2.65 10.21 4.68
C GLU A 72 3.59 11.32 4.17
N ASN A 73 4.66 11.63 4.91
CA ASN A 73 5.68 12.58 4.46
C ASN A 73 6.32 12.14 3.13
N ARG A 74 6.60 10.84 2.96
CA ARG A 74 7.13 10.31 1.70
C ARG A 74 6.16 10.40 0.54
N LEU A 75 4.87 10.20 0.79
CA LEU A 75 3.84 10.38 -0.23
C LEU A 75 3.76 11.84 -0.68
N GLN A 76 3.85 12.80 0.25
CA GLN A 76 3.90 14.22 -0.08
C GLN A 76 5.15 14.60 -0.89
N GLU A 77 6.32 14.09 -0.50
CA GLU A 77 7.57 14.30 -1.25
C GLU A 77 7.46 13.80 -2.70
N ILE A 78 6.86 12.62 -2.92
CA ILE A 78 6.63 12.09 -4.28
C ILE A 78 5.76 13.05 -5.09
N LEU A 79 4.68 13.58 -4.50
CA LEU A 79 3.77 14.49 -5.19
C LEU A 79 4.44 15.81 -5.57
N ILE A 80 5.33 16.33 -4.72
CA ILE A 80 6.13 17.53 -5.01
C ILE A 80 7.14 17.23 -6.13
N PHE A 81 7.84 16.10 -6.05
CA PHE A 81 8.84 15.72 -7.05
C PHE A 81 8.24 15.41 -8.42
N CYS A 82 7.04 14.80 -8.45
CA CYS A 82 6.31 14.44 -9.66
C CYS A 82 5.49 15.60 -10.27
N LYS A 83 5.69 16.86 -9.83
CA LYS A 83 5.19 18.03 -10.58
C LYS A 83 5.71 18.06 -12.02
N SER A 84 6.92 17.54 -12.23
CA SER A 84 7.46 17.26 -13.56
C SER A 84 7.32 15.77 -13.88
N SER A 85 7.23 15.40 -15.16
CA SER A 85 7.11 13.99 -15.54
C SER A 85 8.37 13.22 -15.11
N LYS A 86 8.23 12.30 -14.16
CA LYS A 86 9.34 11.49 -13.65
C LYS A 86 9.11 10.00 -13.88
N SER A 87 10.20 9.28 -14.14
CA SER A 87 10.17 7.83 -14.25
C SER A 87 10.12 7.18 -12.87
N LYS A 88 9.63 5.94 -12.82
CA LYS A 88 9.59 5.14 -11.58
C LYS A 88 10.95 5.04 -10.89
N LYS A 89 12.03 4.95 -11.69
CA LYS A 89 13.39 4.82 -11.19
C LYS A 89 13.87 6.11 -10.52
N GLU A 90 13.68 7.26 -11.18
CA GLU A 90 14.07 8.56 -10.62
C GLU A 90 13.37 8.85 -9.29
N ILE A 91 12.09 8.50 -9.16
CA ILE A 91 11.33 8.73 -7.92
C ILE A 91 11.85 7.82 -6.80
N ALA A 92 12.12 6.56 -7.10
CA ALA A 92 12.68 5.63 -6.12
C ALA A 92 14.10 6.02 -5.69
N ASP A 93 14.94 6.45 -6.63
CA ASP A 93 16.31 6.92 -6.37
C ASP A 93 16.28 8.19 -5.48
N TYR A 94 15.34 9.11 -5.74
CA TYR A 94 15.11 10.30 -4.91
C TYR A 94 14.78 9.94 -3.44
N LEU A 95 13.96 8.91 -3.24
CA LEU A 95 13.62 8.40 -1.92
C LEU A 95 14.69 7.44 -1.34
N GLY A 96 15.81 7.20 -2.03
CA GLY A 96 16.81 6.22 -1.59
C GLY A 96 16.28 4.77 -1.51
N LEU A 97 15.19 4.46 -2.23
CA LEU A 97 14.57 3.15 -2.25
C LEU A 97 15.21 2.27 -3.32
N LYS A 98 15.91 1.22 -2.89
CA LYS A 98 16.55 0.25 -3.81
C LYS A 98 15.52 -0.67 -4.50
N ASN A 99 14.39 -0.93 -3.84
CA ASN A 99 13.42 -1.93 -4.27
C ASN A 99 12.27 -1.31 -5.06
N LEU A 100 12.42 -1.22 -6.38
CA LEU A 100 11.41 -0.66 -7.30
C LEU A 100 10.02 -1.33 -7.20
N ASN A 101 9.99 -2.65 -7.01
CA ASN A 101 8.73 -3.41 -6.90
C ASN A 101 7.99 -3.12 -5.59
N HIS A 102 8.74 -2.90 -4.51
CA HIS A 102 8.16 -2.52 -3.22
C HIS A 102 7.68 -1.08 -3.27
N PHE A 103 8.50 -0.18 -3.84
CA PHE A 103 8.15 1.21 -4.06
C PHE A 103 6.83 1.36 -4.84
N GLU A 104 6.69 0.62 -5.95
CA GLU A 104 5.48 0.68 -6.77
C GLU A 104 4.23 0.27 -6.00
N LYS A 105 4.31 -0.80 -5.21
CA LYS A 105 3.15 -1.32 -4.47
C LYS A 105 2.78 -0.46 -3.27
N MET A 106 3.78 0.09 -2.56
CA MET A 106 3.55 0.81 -1.30
C MET A 106 3.27 2.29 -1.50
N TYR A 107 3.81 2.90 -2.56
CA TYR A 107 3.68 4.35 -2.77
C TYR A 107 2.98 4.68 -4.08
N LEU A 108 3.40 4.07 -5.20
CA LEU A 108 2.90 4.45 -6.51
C LEU A 108 1.44 4.02 -6.73
N LYS A 109 1.09 2.78 -6.38
CA LYS A 109 -0.29 2.26 -6.51
C LYS A 109 -1.29 3.06 -5.68
N PRO A 110 -1.09 3.29 -4.37
CA PRO A 110 -2.01 4.12 -3.59
C PRO A 110 -2.21 5.51 -4.19
N LEU A 111 -1.15 6.18 -4.66
CA LEU A 111 -1.25 7.51 -5.27
C LEU A 111 -2.01 7.52 -6.60
N LEU A 112 -1.91 6.44 -7.38
CA LEU A 112 -2.68 6.26 -8.62
C LEU A 112 -4.15 5.96 -8.32
N ASP A 113 -4.43 5.11 -7.32
CA ASP A 113 -5.78 4.75 -6.90
C ASP A 113 -6.52 5.98 -6.34
N GLU A 114 -5.81 6.81 -5.56
CA GLU A 114 -6.31 8.10 -5.04
C GLU A 114 -6.34 9.22 -6.11
N LYS A 115 -5.91 8.96 -7.35
CA LYS A 115 -5.84 9.92 -8.46
C LYS A 115 -5.01 11.18 -8.17
N LYS A 116 -4.14 11.15 -7.16
CA LYS A 116 -3.18 12.23 -6.86
C LYS A 116 -2.02 12.22 -7.86
N LEU A 117 -1.73 11.05 -8.43
CA LEU A 117 -0.74 10.84 -9.47
C LEU A 117 -1.42 10.23 -10.71
N ILE A 118 -0.93 10.59 -11.90
CA ILE A 118 -1.42 10.03 -13.17
C ILE A 118 -0.27 9.49 -14.02
N MET A 119 -0.62 8.54 -14.88
CA MET A 119 0.26 7.95 -15.88
C MET A 119 0.28 8.78 -17.15
N THR A 120 1.46 9.02 -17.72
CA THR A 120 1.56 9.74 -19.02
C THR A 120 1.15 8.88 -20.22
N ILE A 121 1.23 7.54 -20.11
CA ILE A 121 0.84 6.59 -21.16
C ILE A 121 -0.11 5.53 -20.56
N PRO A 122 -1.38 5.88 -20.25
CA PRO A 122 -2.31 4.97 -19.57
C PRO A 122 -2.65 3.74 -20.41
N GLU A 123 -2.64 3.83 -21.75
CA GLU A 123 -2.89 2.70 -22.66
C GLU A 123 -1.83 1.59 -22.56
N LYS A 124 -0.61 1.96 -22.15
CA LYS A 124 0.53 1.03 -22.05
C LYS A 124 1.25 1.23 -20.72
N PRO A 125 0.67 0.76 -19.60
CA PRO A 125 1.21 0.98 -18.26
C PRO A 125 2.58 0.34 -18.04
N THR A 126 2.93 -0.68 -18.83
CA THR A 126 4.23 -1.37 -18.80
C THR A 126 5.28 -0.76 -19.74
N SER A 127 4.98 0.39 -20.37
CA SER A 127 5.90 1.07 -21.27
C SER A 127 7.20 1.44 -20.57
N ARG A 128 8.34 1.27 -21.26
CA ARG A 128 9.65 1.75 -20.77
C ARG A 128 9.72 3.26 -20.67
N ASN A 129 8.89 3.96 -21.45
CA ASN A 129 8.78 5.42 -21.44
C ASN A 129 7.66 5.91 -20.52
N GLN A 130 7.11 5.02 -19.67
CA GLN A 130 6.10 5.38 -18.70
C GLN A 130 6.66 6.39 -17.70
N LYS A 131 5.97 7.51 -17.56
CA LYS A 131 6.26 8.53 -16.55
C LYS A 131 5.01 8.79 -15.72
N TYR A 132 5.23 9.44 -14.59
CA TYR A 132 4.20 9.81 -13.63
C TYR A 132 4.25 11.30 -13.40
N ILE A 133 3.07 11.91 -13.33
CA ILE A 133 2.91 13.34 -13.06
C ILE A 133 1.79 13.53 -12.03
N THR A 134 1.96 14.52 -11.16
CA THR A 134 0.95 14.88 -10.16
C THR A 134 -0.29 15.43 -10.87
N SER A 135 -1.45 14.88 -10.53
CA SER A 135 -2.75 15.28 -11.10
C SER A 135 -3.15 16.69 -10.67
N THR A 136 -2.82 17.03 -9.41
CA THR A 136 -3.10 18.33 -8.82
C THR A 136 -2.07 19.35 -9.27
N ILE A 137 -2.43 20.13 -10.29
CA ILE A 137 -1.78 21.40 -10.60
C ILE A 137 -2.31 22.41 -9.58
N MET A 138 -1.49 22.79 -8.59
CA MET A 138 -1.70 24.01 -7.79
C MET A 138 -0.81 25.10 -8.35
#